data_AF-M2Q315-F1
#
_entry.id   AF-M2Q315-F1
#
_cell.length_a   1.000
_cell.length_b   1.000
_cell.length_c   1.000
_cell.angle_alpha   90.00
_cell.angle_beta   90.00
_cell.angle_gamma   90.00
#
_symmetry.space_group_name_H-M   'P 1'
#
loop_
_entity.id
_entity.type
_entity.pdbx_description
1 polymer ?
#
loop_
_entity_poly.entity_id
_entity_poly.type
_entity_poly.pdbx_seq_one_letter_code
_entity_poly.pdbx_strand_id
1 'polypeptide(L)'
;MEMKKQKNYLFRIIVTILIILFMIVSFYTFNVHIPYVNHQKDLIQVRDKIIRDNHLNYDGYFNAYDREKTIYIIKVKENNASVYQAYDYNYKILKSYQGTSASKNFVKSQIKKKYKVDVSNINIGYENDKFLYYGSYQTDNHLYYYYYSFEDGTFIKEYIL
;
A
#
# COMPACT_ATOMS: atom_id res chain seq x y z
N MET A 1 -34.56 41.93 -27.92
CA MET A 1 -34.39 42.01 -26.44
C MET A 1 -34.32 40.61 -25.81
N GLU A 2 -35.07 39.63 -26.31
CA GLU A 2 -35.10 38.25 -25.78
C GLU A 2 -33.79 37.47 -25.92
N MET A 3 -33.07 37.56 -27.05
CA MET A 3 -31.78 36.85 -27.23
C MET A 3 -30.72 37.24 -26.18
N LYS A 4 -30.73 38.48 -25.69
CA LYS A 4 -29.77 38.97 -24.68
C LYS A 4 -30.10 38.38 -23.29
N LYS A 5 -31.39 38.17 -23.00
CA LYS A 5 -31.89 37.56 -21.76
C LYS A 5 -31.61 36.04 -21.73
N GLN A 6 -31.75 35.36 -22.87
CA GLN A 6 -31.42 33.93 -23.02
C GLN A 6 -29.91 33.67 -22.88
N LYS A 7 -29.05 34.50 -23.51
CA LYS A 7 -27.59 34.40 -23.35
C LYS A 7 -27.13 34.60 -21.89
N ASN A 8 -27.74 35.53 -21.17
CA ASN A 8 -27.46 35.75 -19.74
C ASN A 8 -27.90 34.56 -18.86
N TYR A 9 -29.01 33.90 -19.21
CA TYR A 9 -29.47 32.70 -18.50
C TYR A 9 -28.55 31.51 -18.76
N LEU A 10 -28.17 31.28 -20.02
CA LEU A 10 -27.23 30.22 -20.40
C LEU A 10 -25.86 30.43 -19.75
N PHE A 11 -25.37 31.67 -19.72
CA PHE A 11 -24.12 32.04 -19.02
C PHE A 11 -24.19 31.70 -17.53
N ARG A 12 -25.30 32.03 -16.85
CA ARG A 12 -25.50 31.68 -15.43
C ARG A 12 -25.50 30.17 -15.21
N ILE A 13 -26.15 29.40 -16.07
CA ILE A 13 -26.14 27.92 -15.98
C ILE A 13 -24.71 27.39 -16.10
N ILE A 14 -23.94 27.84 -17.11
CA ILE A 14 -22.57 27.41 -17.32
C ILE A 14 -21.70 27.74 -16.09
N VAL A 15 -21.83 28.96 -15.56
CA VAL A 15 -21.11 29.37 -14.34
C VAL A 15 -21.51 28.49 -13.15
N THR A 16 -22.79 28.19 -12.96
CA THR A 16 -23.24 27.28 -11.89
C THR A 16 -22.65 25.88 -12.03
N ILE A 17 -22.64 25.31 -13.24
CA ILE A 17 -22.03 24.00 -13.50
C ILE A 17 -20.53 24.03 -13.19
N LEU A 18 -19.81 25.08 -13.60
CA LEU A 18 -18.39 25.24 -13.29
C LEU A 18 -18.13 25.34 -11.79
N ILE A 19 -18.98 26.06 -11.05
CA ILE A 19 -18.89 26.16 -9.58
C ILE A 19 -19.11 24.77 -8.94
N ILE A 20 -20.10 24.01 -9.40
CA ILE A 20 -20.35 22.64 -8.91
C ILE A 20 -19.15 21.73 -9.20
N LEU A 21 -18.62 21.77 -10.42
CA LEU A 21 -17.46 20.97 -10.82
C LEU A 21 -16.23 21.35 -9.99
N PHE A 22 -16.00 22.64 -9.75
CA PHE A 22 -14.92 23.11 -8.88
C PHE A 22 -15.08 22.62 -7.44
N MET A 23 -16.30 22.62 -6.90
CA MET A 23 -16.58 22.06 -5.56
C MET A 23 -16.26 20.56 -5.50
N ILE A 24 -16.64 19.79 -6.52
CA ILE A 24 -16.35 18.34 -6.59
C ILE A 24 -14.84 18.08 -6.64
N VAL A 25 -14.12 18.78 -7.51
CA VAL A 25 -12.66 18.62 -7.65
C VAL A 25 -11.95 19.03 -6.36
N SER A 26 -12.35 20.16 -5.77
CA SER A 26 -11.80 20.61 -4.49
C SER A 26 -12.03 19.58 -3.39
N PHE A 27 -13.27 19.08 -3.27
CA PHE A 27 -13.61 18.05 -2.30
C PHE A 27 -12.73 16.80 -2.46
N TYR A 28 -12.55 16.31 -3.68
CA TYR A 28 -11.67 15.18 -3.97
C TYR A 28 -10.22 15.47 -3.57
N THR A 29 -9.69 16.64 -3.93
CA THR A 29 -8.30 16.99 -3.61
C THR A 29 -8.07 17.07 -2.10
N PHE A 30 -8.98 17.69 -1.35
CA PHE A 30 -8.84 17.85 0.09
C PHE A 30 -9.05 16.56 0.89
N ASN A 31 -10.02 15.73 0.50
CA ASN A 31 -10.38 14.55 1.29
C ASN A 31 -9.66 13.27 0.87
N VAL A 32 -9.17 13.19 -0.37
CA VAL A 32 -8.54 11.97 -0.91
C VAL A 32 -7.09 12.23 -1.28
N HIS A 33 -6.83 13.21 -2.14
CA HIS A 33 -5.49 13.38 -2.71
C HIS A 33 -4.45 13.87 -1.68
N ILE A 34 -4.77 14.94 -0.93
CA ILE A 34 -3.85 15.52 0.06
C ILE A 34 -3.52 14.50 1.17
N PRO A 35 -4.50 13.83 1.82
CA PRO A 35 -4.22 12.82 2.82
C PRO A 35 -3.36 11.66 2.28
N TYR A 36 -3.66 11.17 1.07
CA TYR A 36 -2.88 10.12 0.44
C TYR A 36 -1.42 10.54 0.20
N VAL A 37 -1.20 11.73 -0.38
CA VAL A 37 0.15 12.24 -0.65
C VAL A 37 0.92 12.47 0.65
N ASN A 38 0.27 12.97 1.70
CA ASN A 38 0.90 13.15 3.00
C ASN A 38 1.32 11.81 3.61
N HIS A 39 0.44 10.81 3.58
CA HIS A 39 0.78 9.48 4.05
C HIS A 39 1.98 8.87 3.30
N GLN A 40 2.05 9.03 1.98
CA GLN A 40 3.21 8.59 1.19
C GLN A 40 4.50 9.33 1.60
N LYS A 41 4.43 10.63 1.86
CA LYS A 41 5.56 11.41 2.36
C LYS A 41 6.02 10.92 3.74
N ASP A 42 5.10 10.62 4.64
CA ASP A 42 5.42 10.11 5.97
C ASP A 42 6.16 8.77 5.88
N LEU A 43 5.68 7.86 5.02
CA LEU A 43 6.35 6.58 4.77
C LEU A 43 7.75 6.75 4.18
N ILE A 44 7.94 7.71 3.27
CA ILE A 44 9.25 8.06 2.70
C ILE A 44 10.19 8.59 3.80
N GLN A 45 9.70 9.48 4.66
CA GLN A 45 10.50 10.02 5.77
C GLN A 45 10.93 8.92 6.75
N VAL A 46 10.03 8.01 7.09
CA VAL A 46 10.34 6.84 7.93
C VAL A 46 11.39 5.96 7.27
N ARG A 47 11.20 5.60 6.00
CA ARG A 47 12.17 4.81 5.23
C ARG A 47 13.55 5.48 5.25
N ASP A 48 13.61 6.76 4.91
CA ASP A 48 14.88 7.48 4.81
C ASP A 48 15.55 7.63 6.18
N LYS A 49 14.77 7.74 7.26
CA LYS A 49 15.29 7.71 8.63
C LYS A 49 15.93 6.35 8.93
N ILE A 50 15.22 5.24 8.69
CA ILE A 50 15.76 3.88 8.90
C ILE A 50 17.05 3.68 8.09
N ILE A 51 17.06 4.09 6.83
CA ILE A 51 18.23 3.98 5.94
C ILE A 51 19.41 4.76 6.50
N ARG A 52 19.21 6.02 6.90
CA ARG A 52 20.29 6.88 7.42
C ARG A 52 20.82 6.37 8.74
N ASP A 53 19.94 6.06 9.69
CA ASP A 53 20.30 5.69 11.06
C ASP A 53 21.05 4.33 11.09
N ASN A 54 20.80 3.45 10.12
CA ASN A 54 21.42 2.12 10.03
C ASN A 54 22.40 1.97 8.85
N HIS A 55 22.74 3.06 8.14
CA HIS A 55 23.65 3.06 6.98
C HIS A 55 23.34 2.01 5.91
N LEU A 56 22.06 1.85 5.56
CA LEU A 56 21.59 0.77 4.70
C LEU A 56 21.79 1.07 3.20
N ASN A 57 22.08 0.03 2.43
CA ASN A 57 22.04 0.09 0.97
C ASN A 57 20.65 -0.34 0.47
N TYR A 58 19.75 0.63 0.24
CA TYR A 58 18.36 0.37 -0.11
C TYR A 58 18.18 -0.35 -1.46
N ASP A 59 17.35 -1.40 -1.47
CA ASP A 59 17.08 -2.25 -2.65
C ASP A 59 15.62 -2.14 -3.12
N GLY A 60 15.09 -0.91 -3.18
CA GLY A 60 13.87 -0.61 -3.93
C GLY A 60 12.56 -1.14 -3.35
N TYR A 61 12.55 -1.74 -2.16
CA TYR A 61 11.33 -2.20 -1.51
C TYR A 61 11.23 -1.73 -0.06
N PHE A 62 10.09 -1.11 0.25
CA PHE A 62 9.70 -0.67 1.58
C PHE A 62 8.19 -0.90 1.77
N ASN A 63 7.78 -1.37 2.94
CA ASN A 63 6.38 -1.53 3.31
C ASN A 63 6.17 -1.25 4.80
N ALA A 64 5.10 -0.53 5.13
CA ALA A 64 4.59 -0.46 6.50
C ALA A 64 3.52 -1.54 6.65
N TYR A 65 3.73 -2.44 7.61
CA TYR A 65 2.80 -3.51 7.93
C TYR A 65 2.04 -3.17 9.21
N ASP A 66 0.82 -2.67 9.03
CA ASP A 66 -0.03 -2.19 10.12
C ASP A 66 -0.93 -3.32 10.66
N ARG A 67 -0.63 -3.78 11.88
CA ARG A 67 -1.55 -4.56 12.73
C ARG A 67 -1.83 -3.77 14.02
N GLU A 68 -1.59 -4.37 15.20
CA GLU A 68 -1.67 -3.71 16.51
C GLU A 68 -0.56 -2.67 16.66
N LYS A 69 0.62 -2.98 16.11
CA LYS A 69 1.76 -2.06 15.98
C LYS A 69 2.29 -2.15 14.56
N THR A 70 2.72 -1.00 14.02
CA THR A 70 3.34 -0.94 12.70
C THR A 70 4.72 -1.58 12.73
N ILE A 71 4.98 -2.44 11.74
CA ILE A 71 6.30 -3.02 11.49
C ILE A 71 6.76 -2.57 10.12
N TYR A 72 7.94 -1.97 10.04
CA TYR A 72 8.51 -1.50 8.79
C TYR A 72 9.39 -2.57 8.19
N ILE A 73 9.16 -2.90 6.92
CA ILE A 73 9.90 -3.93 6.21
C ILE A 73 10.64 -3.25 5.07
N ILE A 74 11.95 -3.43 5.04
CA ILE A 74 12.83 -2.84 4.04
C ILE A 74 13.65 -3.94 3.38
N LYS A 75 13.86 -3.81 2.07
CA LYS A 75 14.81 -4.63 1.32
C LYS A 75 16.10 -3.85 1.11
N VAL A 76 17.21 -4.49 1.39
CA VAL A 76 18.56 -3.91 1.31
C VAL A 76 19.49 -4.84 0.56
N LYS A 77 20.62 -4.30 0.06
CA LYS A 77 21.72 -5.08 -0.50
C LYS A 77 22.84 -5.20 0.51
N GLU A 78 23.11 -6.42 0.94
CA GLU A 78 24.27 -6.75 1.78
C GLU A 78 25.13 -7.77 1.02
N ASN A 79 26.42 -7.49 0.83
CA ASN A 79 27.35 -8.39 0.13
C ASN A 79 26.83 -8.88 -1.24
N ASN A 80 26.21 -7.99 -2.02
CA ASN A 80 25.54 -8.29 -3.30
C ASN A 80 24.32 -9.23 -3.23
N ALA A 81 23.85 -9.59 -2.04
CA ALA A 81 22.63 -10.34 -1.82
C ALA A 81 21.50 -9.41 -1.35
N SER A 82 20.27 -9.71 -1.77
CA SER A 82 19.07 -9.05 -1.26
C SER A 82 18.72 -9.61 0.12
N VAL A 83 18.59 -8.72 1.10
CA VAL A 83 18.21 -9.04 2.49
C VAL A 83 16.96 -8.26 2.85
N TYR A 84 16.01 -8.93 3.51
CA TYR A 84 14.82 -8.28 4.05
C TYR A 84 15.01 -8.05 5.54
N GLN A 85 14.78 -6.82 5.99
CA GLN A 85 14.91 -6.44 7.39
C GLN A 85 13.57 -5.92 7.89
N ALA A 86 13.17 -6.35 9.09
CA ALA A 86 11.99 -5.88 9.79
C ALA A 86 12.42 -4.96 10.94
N TYR A 87 11.73 -3.84 11.08
CA TYR A 87 11.96 -2.81 12.10
C TYR A 87 10.67 -2.56 12.86
N ASP A 88 10.77 -2.39 14.18
CA ASP A 88 9.63 -2.00 15.01
C ASP A 88 9.21 -0.54 14.78
N TYR A 89 8.14 -0.13 15.45
CA TYR A 89 7.64 1.26 15.38
C TYR A 89 8.64 2.30 15.90
N ASN A 90 9.67 1.89 16.67
CA ASN A 90 10.76 2.74 17.15
C ASN A 90 11.99 2.69 16.24
N TYR A 91 11.88 2.07 15.05
CA TYR A 91 12.96 1.90 14.09
C TYR A 91 14.12 1.02 14.60
N LYS A 92 13.86 0.15 15.58
CA LYS A 92 14.83 -0.87 16.02
C LYS A 92 14.65 -2.13 15.20
N ILE A 93 15.76 -2.74 14.79
CA ILE A 93 15.74 -3.98 14.03
C ILE A 93 15.13 -5.12 14.87
N LEU A 94 14.18 -5.83 14.27
CA LEU A 94 13.56 -7.03 14.83
C LEU A 94 14.22 -8.28 14.26
N LYS A 95 14.39 -8.33 12.93
CA LYS A 95 14.96 -9.49 12.23
C LYS A 95 15.52 -9.12 10.87
N SER A 96 16.57 -9.83 10.47
CA SER A 96 17.08 -9.86 9.10
C SER A 96 16.86 -11.24 8.51
N TYR A 97 16.47 -11.29 7.23
CA TYR A 97 16.26 -12.50 6.46
C TYR A 97 17.04 -12.44 5.16
N GLN A 98 17.97 -13.37 5.00
CA GLN A 98 18.71 -13.63 3.78
C GLN A 98 18.50 -15.08 3.40
N GLY A 99 17.73 -15.33 2.35
CA GLY A 99 17.37 -16.67 1.94
C GLY A 99 16.53 -16.67 0.67
N THR A 100 16.09 -17.86 0.26
CA THR A 100 15.17 -18.00 -0.85
C THR A 100 13.80 -17.46 -0.46
N SER A 101 13.09 -16.86 -1.42
CA SER A 101 11.71 -16.43 -1.23
C SER A 101 10.87 -16.93 -2.38
N ALA A 102 9.65 -17.35 -2.11
CA ALA A 102 8.70 -17.66 -3.16
C ALA A 102 8.46 -16.40 -4.01
N SER A 103 8.23 -16.60 -5.31
CA SER A 103 7.91 -15.47 -6.19
C SER A 103 6.52 -14.92 -5.86
N LYS A 104 6.34 -13.59 -5.91
CA LYS A 104 5.01 -12.97 -5.72
C LYS A 104 3.98 -13.51 -6.71
N ASN A 105 4.39 -13.82 -7.94
CA ASN A 105 3.52 -14.39 -8.97
C ASN A 105 3.05 -15.81 -8.61
N PHE A 106 3.93 -16.62 -8.02
CA PHE A 106 3.54 -17.92 -7.49
C PHE A 106 2.51 -17.78 -6.37
N VAL A 107 2.70 -16.87 -5.43
CA VAL A 107 1.73 -16.63 -4.35
C VAL A 107 0.38 -16.16 -4.91
N LYS A 108 0.38 -15.22 -5.88
CA LYS A 108 -0.85 -14.80 -6.57
C LYS A 108 -1.56 -15.96 -7.26
N SER A 109 -0.82 -16.85 -7.92
CA SER A 109 -1.42 -18.02 -8.58
C SER A 109 -2.00 -19.02 -7.59
N GLN A 110 -1.37 -19.20 -6.41
CA GLN A 110 -1.92 -20.00 -5.31
C GLN A 110 -3.23 -19.43 -4.80
N ILE A 111 -3.31 -18.11 -4.58
CA ILE A 111 -4.55 -17.41 -4.16
C ILE A 111 -5.63 -17.62 -5.21
N LYS A 112 -5.34 -17.34 -6.49
CA LYS A 112 -6.28 -17.51 -7.59
C LYS A 112 -6.77 -18.95 -7.73
N LYS A 113 -5.88 -19.93 -7.56
CA LYS A 113 -6.24 -21.35 -7.61
C LYS A 113 -7.20 -21.72 -6.48
N LYS A 114 -6.92 -21.28 -5.25
CA LYS A 114 -7.66 -21.65 -4.03
C LYS A 114 -9.00 -20.91 -3.92
N TYR A 115 -9.00 -19.60 -4.12
CA TYR A 115 -10.15 -18.73 -3.84
C TYR A 115 -10.88 -18.24 -5.10
N LYS A 116 -10.34 -18.50 -6.30
CA LYS A 116 -10.89 -18.01 -7.58
C LYS A 116 -10.94 -16.48 -7.70
N VAL A 117 -10.12 -15.78 -6.92
CA VAL A 117 -9.99 -14.31 -6.94
C VAL A 117 -8.64 -13.88 -7.50
N ASP A 118 -8.60 -12.71 -8.14
CA ASP A 118 -7.36 -12.11 -8.61
C ASP A 118 -6.95 -10.97 -7.66
N VAL A 119 -5.79 -11.12 -7.03
CA VAL A 119 -5.27 -10.12 -6.08
C VAL A 119 -4.28 -9.21 -6.80
N SER A 120 -4.57 -7.92 -6.79
CA SER A 120 -3.78 -6.88 -7.48
C SER A 120 -2.35 -6.80 -6.93
N ASN A 121 -2.18 -6.77 -5.61
CA ASN A 121 -0.89 -6.55 -4.96
C ASN A 121 -0.61 -7.57 -3.86
N ILE A 122 0.65 -8.01 -3.79
CA ILE A 122 1.18 -8.84 -2.71
C ILE A 122 2.34 -8.08 -2.04
N ASN A 123 2.18 -7.86 -0.75
CA ASN A 123 3.13 -7.18 0.11
C ASN A 123 3.73 -8.16 1.11
N ILE A 124 4.84 -7.76 1.73
CA ILE A 124 5.53 -8.53 2.75
C ILE A 124 5.09 -7.97 4.10
N GLY A 125 4.69 -8.86 4.99
CA GLY A 125 4.40 -8.60 6.39
C GLY A 125 5.38 -9.34 7.28
N TYR A 126 5.25 -9.12 8.58
CA TYR A 126 6.06 -9.81 9.58
C TYR A 126 5.21 -10.12 10.81
N GLU A 127 5.13 -11.39 11.19
CA GLU A 127 4.35 -11.88 12.32
C GLU A 127 5.00 -13.11 12.94
N ASN A 128 4.87 -13.27 14.26
CA ASN A 128 5.36 -14.44 14.98
C ASN A 128 6.82 -14.79 14.64
N ASP A 129 7.65 -13.75 14.59
CA ASP A 129 9.06 -13.82 14.21
C ASP A 129 9.34 -14.35 12.78
N LYS A 130 8.39 -14.22 11.87
CA LYS A 130 8.50 -14.70 10.49
C LYS A 130 8.04 -13.65 9.49
N PHE A 131 8.79 -13.53 8.39
CA PHE A 131 8.31 -12.83 7.22
C PHE A 131 7.20 -13.65 6.55
N LEU A 132 6.22 -12.95 5.99
CA LEU A 132 5.12 -13.56 5.26
C LEU A 132 4.72 -12.68 4.09
N TYR A 133 4.04 -13.26 3.12
CA TYR A 133 3.30 -12.52 2.11
C TYR A 133 1.86 -12.31 2.56
N TYR A 134 1.32 -11.15 2.27
CA TYR A 134 -0.12 -10.90 2.38
C TYR A 134 -0.66 -10.21 1.13
N GLY A 135 -1.88 -10.59 0.76
CA GLY A 135 -2.67 -9.99 -0.30
C GLY A 135 -4.07 -9.68 0.18
N SER A 136 -4.68 -8.64 -0.35
CA SER A 136 -6.05 -8.24 0.00
C SER A 136 -6.99 -8.32 -1.20
N TYR A 137 -8.24 -8.72 -0.97
CA TYR A 137 -9.31 -8.71 -1.95
C TYR A 137 -10.58 -8.16 -1.32
N GLN A 138 -11.21 -7.19 -1.96
CA GLN A 138 -12.39 -6.52 -1.43
C GLN A 138 -13.63 -6.89 -2.25
N THR A 139 -14.71 -7.24 -1.56
CA THR A 139 -16.06 -7.33 -2.11
C THR A 139 -16.91 -6.20 -1.52
N ASP A 140 -18.17 -6.10 -1.95
CA ASP A 140 -19.11 -5.09 -1.44
C ASP A 140 -19.31 -5.18 0.08
N ASN A 141 -19.18 -6.38 0.65
CA ASN A 141 -19.52 -6.66 2.04
C ASN A 141 -18.32 -6.99 2.92
N HIS A 142 -17.19 -7.41 2.33
CA HIS A 142 -16.08 -7.97 3.10
C HIS A 142 -14.72 -7.59 2.50
N LEU A 143 -13.74 -7.43 3.37
CA LEU A 143 -12.33 -7.30 3.01
C LEU A 143 -11.56 -8.55 3.44
N TYR A 144 -11.10 -9.31 2.45
CA TYR A 144 -10.33 -10.53 2.64
C TYR A 144 -8.84 -10.23 2.66
N TYR A 145 -8.12 -10.83 3.60
CA TYR A 145 -6.67 -10.88 3.63
C TYR A 145 -6.18 -12.31 3.59
N TYR A 146 -5.30 -12.62 2.65
CA TYR A 146 -4.71 -13.94 2.48
C TYR A 146 -3.23 -13.91 2.83
N TYR A 147 -2.81 -14.79 3.74
CA TYR A 147 -1.45 -14.84 4.28
C TYR A 147 -0.76 -16.12 3.81
N TYR A 148 0.44 -15.97 3.28
CA TYR A 148 1.25 -17.04 2.73
C TYR A 148 2.69 -16.94 3.25
N SER A 149 3.36 -18.09 3.35
CA SER A 149 4.76 -18.18 3.74
C SER A 149 5.65 -17.42 2.76
N PHE A 150 6.60 -16.67 3.31
CA PHE A 150 7.55 -15.91 2.52
C PHE A 150 8.55 -16.81 1.77
N GLU A 151 8.94 -17.93 2.38
CA GLU A 151 10.00 -18.81 1.89
C GLU A 151 9.52 -19.70 0.74
N ASP A 152 8.39 -20.38 0.92
CA ASP A 152 7.89 -21.42 0.02
C ASP A 152 6.51 -21.11 -0.60
N GLY A 153 5.86 -20.02 -0.18
CA GLY A 153 4.57 -19.61 -0.73
C GLY A 153 3.42 -20.54 -0.35
N THR A 154 3.56 -21.29 0.76
CA THR A 154 2.48 -22.11 1.32
C THR A 154 1.43 -21.27 2.05
N PHE A 155 0.19 -21.74 2.10
CA PHE A 155 -0.90 -21.05 2.79
C PHE A 155 -0.69 -21.06 4.30
N ILE A 156 -0.84 -19.90 4.95
CA ILE A 156 -0.78 -19.77 6.41
C ILE A 156 -2.19 -19.61 6.97
N LYS A 157 -2.88 -18.52 6.59
CA LYS A 157 -4.19 -18.15 7.14
C LYS A 157 -4.93 -17.16 6.26
N GLU A 158 -6.20 -16.98 6.56
CA GLU A 158 -7.05 -15.93 5.99
C GLU A 158 -7.73 -15.15 7.12
N TYR A 159 -8.00 -13.86 6.86
CA TYR A 159 -8.84 -13.03 7.70
C TYR A 159 -9.87 -12.33 6.85
N ILE A 160 -11.05 -12.13 7.42
CA ILE A 160 -12.16 -11.41 6.82
C ILE A 160 -12.52 -10.29 7.78
N LEU A 161 -12.58 -9.07 7.26
CA LEU A 161 -13.01 -7.86 7.93
C LEU A 161 -14.33 -7.37 7.33
#